data_AF-A0A0B8P0M6-F1
#
_entry.id   AF-A0A0B8P0M6-F1
#
_cell.length_a   1.000
_cell.length_b   1.000
_cell.length_c   1.000
_cell.angle_alpha   90.00
_cell.angle_beta   90.00
_cell.angle_gamma   90.00
#
_symmetry.space_group_name_H-M   'P 1'
#
loop_
_entity.id
_entity.type
_entity.pdbx_description
1 polymer ?
#
loop_
_entity_poly.entity_id
_entity_poly.type
_entity_poly.pdbx_seq_one_letter_code
_entity_poly.pdbx_strand_id
1 'polypeptide(L)'
;MTLNKTKILGLASTLLLSSQAFAITFDDAGDDRGIPADYAQYRPILSESELQISDPAGKKGNKLYIATDTNFAGIVNEVFYVDKESEAFVFKMTGDHKRNELRVHKNFNTSLPHTFYHLNTSLEPINPEASMKNSTSKQNEITYLQVHNKGETVDGKNNIPHPLLRIVWREGGHYWAVVKDNALICKGKKGKENMNKPECKSENAYKQYDLGKAKAGATDFDIVVGNKMLVVKVDGEQKVNHNIDYWSHLLSYFKVGVYNQFTDGESEAHFYKLDYQVEHK
;
A
#
# COMPACT_ATOMS: atom_id res chain seq x y z
N MET A 1 -77.67 -17.94 -4.98
CA MET A 1 -77.05 -17.13 -6.06
C MET A 1 -76.06 -16.19 -5.41
N THR A 2 -74.80 -16.60 -5.23
CA THR A 2 -73.64 -16.52 -6.16
C THR A 2 -72.91 -15.18 -6.14
N LEU A 3 -71.64 -15.25 -5.66
CA LEU A 3 -70.45 -14.46 -5.99
C LEU A 3 -70.46 -12.97 -5.53
N ASN A 4 -69.37 -12.35 -5.09
CA ASN A 4 -67.96 -12.73 -5.10
C ASN A 4 -67.19 -11.92 -4.02
N LYS A 5 -66.35 -12.58 -3.23
CA LYS A 5 -65.28 -11.92 -2.45
C LYS A 5 -64.07 -11.77 -3.36
N THR A 6 -63.82 -10.56 -3.87
CA THR A 6 -62.58 -10.30 -4.63
C THR A 6 -61.44 -10.09 -3.63
N LYS A 7 -60.62 -11.13 -3.46
CA LYS A 7 -59.29 -11.02 -2.86
C LYS A 7 -58.41 -10.20 -3.80
N ILE A 8 -57.86 -9.10 -3.30
CA ILE A 8 -56.73 -8.43 -3.94
C ILE A 8 -55.49 -9.26 -3.61
N LEU A 9 -55.06 -10.08 -4.57
CA LEU A 9 -53.72 -10.68 -4.59
C LEU A 9 -52.79 -9.74 -5.37
N GLY A 10 -51.58 -9.58 -4.86
CA GLY A 10 -50.72 -8.43 -5.13
C GLY A 10 -49.84 -8.52 -6.37
N LEU A 11 -48.97 -7.53 -6.49
CA LEU A 11 -47.69 -7.63 -7.17
C LEU A 11 -46.74 -6.67 -6.43
N ALA A 12 -46.09 -7.17 -5.38
CA ALA A 12 -44.88 -6.53 -4.88
C ALA A 12 -43.78 -6.96 -5.85
N SER A 13 -43.46 -6.11 -6.81
CA SER A 13 -42.29 -6.25 -7.67
C SER A 13 -41.05 -6.09 -6.78
N THR A 14 -40.56 -7.21 -6.25
CA THR A 14 -39.21 -7.28 -5.70
C THR A 14 -38.24 -7.06 -6.86
N LEU A 15 -37.79 -5.83 -7.05
CA LEU A 15 -36.60 -5.55 -7.83
C LEU A 15 -35.44 -6.26 -7.12
N LEU A 16 -35.10 -7.45 -7.59
CA LEU A 16 -33.81 -8.07 -7.32
C LEU A 16 -32.76 -7.22 -8.03
N LEU A 17 -32.29 -6.18 -7.35
CA LEU A 17 -31.01 -5.56 -7.66
C LEU A 17 -29.95 -6.63 -7.40
N SER A 18 -29.63 -7.41 -8.43
CA SER A 18 -28.45 -8.25 -8.41
C SER A 18 -27.25 -7.33 -8.25
N SER A 19 -26.65 -7.29 -7.06
CA SER A 19 -25.33 -6.72 -6.88
C SER A 19 -24.38 -7.55 -7.74
N GLN A 20 -24.09 -7.09 -8.96
CA GLN A 20 -22.96 -7.63 -9.70
C GLN A 20 -21.73 -7.24 -8.89
N ALA A 21 -21.22 -8.18 -8.12
CA ALA A 21 -19.87 -8.07 -7.57
C ALA A 21 -18.95 -8.08 -8.80
N PHE A 22 -18.36 -6.93 -9.11
CA PHE A 22 -17.28 -6.88 -10.08
C PHE A 22 -16.10 -7.64 -9.48
N ALA A 23 -15.95 -8.90 -9.89
CA ALA A 23 -14.74 -9.65 -9.60
C ALA A 23 -13.61 -9.00 -10.39
N ILE A 24 -12.50 -8.67 -9.72
CA ILE A 24 -11.30 -8.19 -10.41
C ILE A 24 -10.84 -9.30 -11.35
N THR A 25 -10.84 -9.01 -12.66
CA THR A 25 -10.20 -9.84 -13.68
C THR A 25 -8.73 -9.46 -13.77
N PHE A 26 -7.88 -10.40 -14.22
CA PHE A 26 -6.41 -10.21 -14.26
C PHE A 26 -5.82 -10.52 -15.64
N ASP A 27 -6.67 -10.52 -16.66
CA ASP A 27 -6.37 -10.84 -18.05
C ASP A 27 -6.93 -9.76 -19.01
N ASP A 28 -7.11 -8.54 -18.51
CA ASP A 28 -7.64 -7.41 -19.28
C ASP A 28 -6.55 -6.39 -19.62
N ALA A 29 -5.79 -6.69 -20.68
CA ALA A 29 -4.69 -5.83 -21.13
C ALA A 29 -5.18 -4.57 -21.87
N GLY A 30 -6.43 -4.48 -22.33
CA GLY A 30 -6.86 -3.38 -23.19
C GLY A 30 -5.90 -3.07 -24.36
N ASP A 31 -6.07 -1.92 -25.00
CA ASP A 31 -5.17 -1.46 -26.06
C ASP A 31 -3.95 -0.70 -25.49
N ASP A 32 -4.13 0.00 -24.38
CA ASP A 32 -3.16 0.91 -23.74
C ASP A 32 -2.37 0.26 -22.58
N ARG A 33 -2.75 -0.93 -22.10
CA ARG A 33 -2.14 -1.56 -20.94
C ARG A 33 -1.23 -2.73 -21.30
N GLY A 34 -0.03 -2.70 -20.75
CA GLY A 34 0.98 -3.74 -20.85
C GLY A 34 0.98 -4.64 -19.62
N ILE A 35 1.32 -5.91 -19.82
CA ILE A 35 1.51 -6.87 -18.74
C ILE A 35 2.82 -6.53 -18.02
N PRO A 36 2.81 -6.23 -16.70
CA PRO A 36 4.03 -5.79 -16.00
C PRO A 36 5.21 -6.75 -16.09
N ALA A 37 4.97 -8.07 -16.14
CA ALA A 37 6.03 -9.07 -16.25
C ALA A 37 6.81 -9.01 -17.59
N ASP A 38 6.22 -8.42 -18.63
CA ASP A 38 6.84 -8.32 -19.95
C ASP A 38 7.91 -7.21 -20.00
N TYR A 39 7.84 -6.24 -19.08
CA TYR A 39 8.76 -5.10 -19.00
C TYR A 39 9.98 -5.44 -18.15
N ALA A 40 11.16 -5.47 -18.79
CA ALA A 40 12.40 -5.94 -18.17
C ALA A 40 12.78 -5.15 -16.90
N GLN A 41 12.48 -3.85 -16.86
CA GLN A 41 12.78 -2.97 -15.73
C GLN A 41 12.02 -3.32 -14.44
N TYR A 42 10.89 -4.02 -14.53
CA TYR A 42 10.07 -4.40 -13.36
C TYR A 42 10.25 -5.86 -12.94
N ARG A 43 10.91 -6.68 -13.77
CA ARG A 43 11.16 -8.10 -13.45
C ARG A 43 11.86 -8.32 -12.10
N PRO A 44 12.91 -7.56 -11.71
CA PRO A 44 13.60 -7.80 -10.44
C PRO A 44 12.70 -7.71 -9.21
N ILE A 45 11.81 -6.70 -9.14
CA ILE A 45 10.90 -6.59 -8.00
C ILE A 45 9.75 -7.59 -8.09
N LEU A 46 9.25 -7.90 -9.30
CA LEU A 46 8.17 -8.86 -9.50
C LEU A 46 8.60 -10.29 -9.13
N SER A 47 9.84 -10.69 -9.48
CA SER A 47 10.37 -12.01 -9.13
C SER A 47 10.53 -12.25 -7.63
N GLU A 48 10.46 -11.18 -6.83
CA GLU A 48 10.61 -11.20 -5.38
C GLU A 48 9.31 -10.84 -4.64
N SER A 49 8.18 -10.72 -5.34
CA SER A 49 6.94 -10.17 -4.75
C SER A 49 5.71 -11.01 -5.01
N GLU A 50 4.67 -10.74 -4.23
CA GLU A 50 3.28 -11.08 -4.52
C GLU A 50 2.47 -9.78 -4.67
N LEU A 51 1.33 -9.83 -5.36
CA LEU A 51 0.37 -8.74 -5.41
C LEU A 51 -0.67 -8.88 -4.30
N GLN A 52 -0.83 -7.80 -3.53
CA GLN A 52 -1.84 -7.65 -2.50
C GLN A 52 -2.83 -6.55 -2.89
N ILE A 53 -3.98 -6.95 -3.41
CA ILE A 53 -4.98 -6.04 -3.98
C ILE A 53 -6.34 -6.20 -3.31
N SER A 54 -7.05 -5.11 -3.05
CA SER A 54 -8.40 -5.11 -2.51
C SER A 54 -9.43 -5.18 -3.63
N ASP A 55 -10.53 -5.89 -3.39
CA ASP A 55 -11.78 -5.71 -4.13
C ASP A 55 -12.40 -4.35 -3.71
N PRO A 56 -12.57 -3.37 -4.63
CA PRO A 56 -13.18 -2.08 -4.33
C PRO A 56 -14.58 -2.21 -3.73
N ALA A 57 -15.41 -3.13 -4.26
CA ALA A 57 -16.78 -3.38 -3.80
C ALA A 57 -16.85 -4.21 -2.50
N GLY A 58 -15.76 -4.88 -2.13
CA GLY A 58 -15.70 -5.71 -0.93
C GLY A 58 -15.70 -4.92 0.38
N LYS A 59 -15.62 -5.62 1.52
CA LYS A 59 -15.57 -5.00 2.86
C LYS A 59 -14.33 -4.11 3.04
N LYS A 60 -14.41 -3.14 3.95
CA LYS A 60 -13.27 -2.29 4.35
C LYS A 60 -12.07 -3.15 4.75
N GLY A 61 -10.89 -2.82 4.23
CA GLY A 61 -9.64 -3.51 4.55
C GLY A 61 -9.45 -4.90 3.92
N ASN A 62 -10.38 -5.37 3.08
CA ASN A 62 -10.25 -6.66 2.39
C ASN A 62 -8.97 -6.72 1.54
N LYS A 63 -8.52 -7.93 1.24
CA LYS A 63 -7.29 -8.17 0.50
C LYS A 63 -7.32 -9.55 -0.15
N LEU A 64 -7.03 -9.58 -1.44
CA LEU A 64 -6.72 -10.75 -2.24
C LEU A 64 -5.19 -10.87 -2.36
N TYR A 65 -4.71 -12.09 -2.55
CA TYR A 65 -3.30 -12.40 -2.74
C TYR A 65 -3.16 -13.08 -4.10
N ILE A 66 -2.32 -12.52 -4.96
CA ILE A 66 -2.14 -12.91 -6.35
C ILE A 66 -0.63 -13.06 -6.59
N ALA A 67 -0.23 -13.98 -7.48
CA ALA A 67 1.19 -14.29 -7.75
C ALA A 67 1.98 -14.62 -6.46
N THR A 68 1.41 -15.44 -5.57
CA THR A 68 2.07 -15.85 -4.32
C THR A 68 3.32 -16.71 -4.55
N ASP A 69 3.49 -17.21 -5.76
CA ASP A 69 4.64 -17.95 -6.29
C ASP A 69 5.56 -17.07 -7.15
N THR A 70 5.40 -15.75 -7.08
CA THR A 70 6.12 -14.72 -7.87
C THR A 70 5.89 -14.76 -9.38
N ASN A 71 4.90 -15.54 -9.84
CA ASN A 71 4.56 -15.61 -11.25
C ASN A 71 3.53 -14.54 -11.63
N PHE A 72 4.00 -13.47 -12.29
CA PHE A 72 3.17 -12.38 -12.80
C PHE A 72 2.80 -12.51 -14.29
N ALA A 73 3.05 -13.67 -14.91
CA ALA A 73 2.72 -13.88 -16.31
C ALA A 73 1.22 -13.66 -16.57
N GLY A 74 0.91 -12.81 -17.54
CA GLY A 74 -0.46 -12.49 -17.93
C GLY A 74 -1.23 -11.61 -16.94
N ILE A 75 -0.67 -11.25 -15.78
CA ILE A 75 -1.40 -10.49 -14.74
C ILE A 75 -1.47 -9.02 -15.11
N VAL A 76 -2.64 -8.57 -15.56
CA VAL A 76 -2.90 -7.19 -15.97
C VAL A 76 -4.38 -6.85 -15.83
N ASN A 77 -4.71 -5.63 -15.40
CA ASN A 77 -6.07 -5.11 -15.41
C ASN A 77 -6.10 -3.58 -15.36
N GLU A 78 -7.30 -3.00 -15.24
CA GLU A 78 -7.53 -1.55 -15.21
C GLU A 78 -6.86 -0.80 -14.04
N VAL A 79 -6.41 -1.49 -13.00
CA VAL A 79 -5.80 -0.88 -11.82
C VAL A 79 -4.36 -1.33 -11.55
N PHE A 80 -3.86 -2.35 -12.25
CA PHE A 80 -2.52 -2.90 -12.11
C PHE A 80 -1.98 -3.27 -13.49
N TYR A 81 -1.17 -2.40 -14.06
CA TYR A 81 -0.66 -2.53 -15.43
C TYR A 81 0.56 -1.65 -15.67
N VAL A 82 1.25 -1.85 -16.78
CA VAL A 82 2.21 -0.86 -17.29
C VAL A 82 1.54 -0.05 -18.39
N ASP A 83 1.54 1.28 -18.28
CA ASP A 83 1.06 2.13 -19.36
C ASP A 83 1.99 1.99 -20.58
N LYS A 84 1.46 1.67 -21.77
CA LYS A 84 2.30 1.38 -22.95
C LYS A 84 3.03 2.60 -23.51
N GLU A 85 2.51 3.81 -23.30
CA GLU A 85 3.10 5.03 -23.86
C GLU A 85 4.28 5.53 -23.02
N SER A 86 4.07 5.63 -21.70
CA SER A 86 5.05 6.11 -20.74
C SER A 86 5.96 5.02 -20.17
N GLU A 87 5.57 3.75 -20.33
CA GLU A 87 6.13 2.58 -19.64
C GLU A 87 6.07 2.65 -18.10
N ALA A 88 5.27 3.55 -17.52
CA ALA A 88 5.08 3.63 -16.08
C ALA A 88 4.30 2.42 -15.55
N PHE A 89 4.75 1.84 -14.44
CA PHE A 89 3.98 0.84 -13.72
C PHE A 89 2.88 1.53 -12.90
N VAL A 90 1.64 1.35 -13.32
CA VAL A 90 0.46 2.02 -12.77
C VAL A 90 -0.21 1.17 -11.68
N PHE A 91 -0.47 1.82 -10.55
CA PHE A 91 -1.27 1.28 -9.46
C PHE A 91 -2.45 2.21 -9.18
N LYS A 92 -3.66 1.66 -9.24
CA LYS A 92 -4.89 2.38 -8.87
C LYS A 92 -5.65 1.68 -7.77
N MET A 93 -6.39 2.45 -6.98
CA MET A 93 -7.30 1.87 -6.01
C MET A 93 -8.39 2.85 -5.56
N THR A 94 -9.64 2.41 -5.62
CA THR A 94 -10.79 3.13 -5.10
C THR A 94 -11.13 2.69 -3.67
N GLY A 95 -11.45 3.67 -2.81
CA GLY A 95 -12.10 3.44 -1.52
C GLY A 95 -11.19 3.42 -0.29
N ASP A 96 -11.81 3.60 0.88
CA ASP A 96 -11.11 3.80 2.16
C ASP A 96 -10.52 2.52 2.75
N HIS A 97 -9.26 2.58 3.19
CA HIS A 97 -8.46 1.45 3.66
C HIS A 97 -8.39 0.30 2.63
N LYS A 98 -8.46 0.63 1.34
CA LYS A 98 -8.25 -0.28 0.21
C LYS A 98 -6.85 -0.08 -0.34
N ARG A 99 -6.26 -1.16 -0.86
CA ARG A 99 -4.87 -1.17 -1.33
C ARG A 99 -4.71 -1.92 -2.64
N ASN A 100 -3.69 -1.53 -3.38
CA ASN A 100 -3.15 -2.24 -4.52
C ASN A 100 -1.62 -2.12 -4.43
N GLU A 101 -0.96 -3.15 -3.92
CA GLU A 101 0.45 -3.07 -3.57
C GLU A 101 1.18 -4.38 -3.85
N LEU A 102 2.37 -4.29 -4.42
CA LEU A 102 3.35 -5.36 -4.35
C LEU A 102 3.83 -5.51 -2.90
N ARG A 103 4.02 -6.75 -2.48
CA ARG A 103 4.63 -7.11 -1.20
C ARG A 103 5.83 -7.99 -1.48
N VAL A 104 7.03 -7.49 -1.18
CA VAL A 104 8.28 -8.25 -1.33
C VAL A 104 8.26 -9.43 -0.34
N HIS A 105 8.61 -10.62 -0.83
CA HIS A 105 8.50 -11.87 -0.08
C HIS A 105 9.42 -11.91 1.13
N LYS A 106 10.64 -11.41 0.95
CA LYS A 106 11.69 -11.40 1.96
C LYS A 106 11.22 -10.72 3.24
N ASN A 107 11.16 -11.52 4.30
CA ASN A 107 11.07 -11.05 5.68
C ASN A 107 12.50 -10.90 6.23
N PHE A 108 13.00 -9.68 6.25
CA PHE A 108 14.39 -9.38 6.59
C PHE A 108 14.59 -8.89 8.02
N ASN A 109 15.77 -9.18 8.57
CA ASN A 109 16.22 -8.64 9.85
C ASN A 109 16.84 -7.25 9.61
N THR A 110 16.32 -6.24 10.31
CA THR A 110 16.73 -4.83 10.19
C THR A 110 18.04 -4.50 10.90
N SER A 111 18.56 -5.41 11.74
CA SER A 111 19.68 -5.17 12.64
C SER A 111 21.02 -5.74 12.17
N LEU A 112 21.05 -6.47 11.04
CA LEU A 112 22.28 -7.07 10.54
C LEU A 112 23.27 -5.98 10.08
N PRO A 113 24.52 -5.95 10.61
CA PRO A 113 25.45 -4.85 10.39
C PRO A 113 25.99 -4.73 8.95
N HIS A 114 25.94 -5.83 8.20
CA HIS A 114 26.56 -5.99 6.87
C HIS A 114 25.52 -6.35 5.80
N THR A 115 24.24 -6.10 6.05
CA THR A 115 23.17 -6.41 5.10
C THR A 115 22.18 -5.26 5.04
N PHE A 116 22.01 -4.72 3.85
CA PHE A 116 21.16 -3.57 3.56
C PHE A 116 20.11 -3.95 2.52
N TYR A 117 18.87 -3.65 2.84
CA TYR A 117 17.73 -3.91 1.98
C TYR A 117 17.30 -2.58 1.36
N HIS A 118 17.27 -2.53 0.04
CA HIS A 118 17.00 -1.33 -0.74
C HIS A 118 15.67 -1.45 -1.46
N LEU A 119 14.86 -0.40 -1.40
CA LEU A 119 13.72 -0.18 -2.29
C LEU A 119 13.95 1.14 -3.01
N ASN A 120 14.11 1.09 -4.33
CA ASN A 120 14.42 2.23 -5.17
C ASN A 120 13.28 2.49 -6.15
N THR A 121 12.73 3.70 -6.12
CA THR A 121 11.55 4.04 -6.91
C THR A 121 11.69 5.41 -7.58
N SER A 122 11.03 5.59 -8.72
CA SER A 122 10.73 6.91 -9.29
C SER A 122 9.20 7.02 -9.40
N LEU A 123 8.61 7.85 -8.55
CA LEU A 123 7.16 7.85 -8.25
C LEU A 123 6.52 9.19 -8.64
N GLU A 124 5.39 9.11 -9.34
CA GLU A 124 4.49 10.24 -9.61
C GLU A 124 3.05 9.93 -9.17
N PRO A 125 2.52 10.62 -8.15
CA PRO A 125 1.11 10.64 -7.83
C PRO A 125 0.30 11.37 -8.91
N ILE A 126 -0.76 10.74 -9.41
CA ILE A 126 -1.62 11.36 -10.41
C ILE A 126 -2.82 12.02 -9.72
N ASN A 127 -2.87 13.36 -9.80
CA ASN A 127 -3.95 14.20 -9.28
C ASN A 127 -4.41 13.87 -7.83
N PRO A 128 -3.50 13.69 -6.85
CA PRO A 128 -3.86 13.22 -5.51
C PRO A 128 -4.82 14.17 -4.76
N GLU A 129 -4.78 15.49 -5.02
CA GLU A 129 -5.76 16.45 -4.49
C GLU A 129 -7.18 16.14 -5.00
N ALA A 130 -7.33 15.83 -6.29
CA ALA A 130 -8.62 15.49 -6.86
C ALA A 130 -9.15 14.18 -6.29
N SER A 131 -8.29 13.18 -6.07
CA SER A 131 -8.63 11.92 -5.41
C SER A 131 -9.28 12.12 -4.04
N MET A 132 -8.87 13.16 -3.31
CA MET A 132 -9.34 13.43 -1.95
C MET A 132 -10.41 14.53 -1.86
N LYS A 133 -10.83 15.12 -2.98
CA LYS A 133 -11.75 16.27 -3.01
C LYS A 133 -13.04 16.06 -2.22
N ASN A 134 -13.58 14.84 -2.21
CA ASN A 134 -14.83 14.50 -1.52
C ASN A 134 -14.59 13.74 -0.21
N SER A 135 -13.34 13.61 0.24
CA SER A 135 -13.05 12.80 1.40
C SER A 135 -13.56 13.43 2.69
N THR A 136 -14.12 12.59 3.56
CA THR A 136 -14.50 12.93 4.94
C THR A 136 -13.50 12.40 5.97
N SER A 137 -12.39 11.80 5.53
CA SER A 137 -11.34 11.28 6.40
C SER A 137 -10.62 12.41 7.11
N LYS A 138 -10.24 12.19 8.37
CA LYS A 138 -9.35 13.11 9.10
C LYS A 138 -7.88 12.90 8.75
N GLN A 139 -7.57 11.83 8.02
CA GLN A 139 -6.19 11.45 7.70
C GLN A 139 -5.77 12.02 6.34
N ASN A 140 -6.59 11.88 5.29
CA ASN A 140 -6.32 12.39 3.93
C ASN A 140 -4.88 12.13 3.47
N GLU A 141 -4.51 10.83 3.45
CA GLU A 141 -3.21 10.38 2.99
C GLU A 141 -3.36 9.29 1.92
N ILE A 142 -2.42 9.27 0.99
CA ILE A 142 -2.16 8.12 0.11
C ILE A 142 -0.78 7.60 0.48
N THR A 143 -0.69 6.35 0.90
CA THR A 143 0.59 5.68 1.18
C THR A 143 1.08 4.98 -0.09
N TYR A 144 2.33 5.23 -0.48
CA TYR A 144 2.93 4.63 -1.68
C TYR A 144 4.00 3.59 -1.38
N LEU A 145 4.85 3.86 -0.38
CA LEU A 145 5.97 2.99 0.00
C LEU A 145 5.85 2.64 1.48
N GLN A 146 6.11 1.39 1.84
CA GLN A 146 6.08 0.95 3.24
C GLN A 146 7.23 0.02 3.59
N VAL A 147 7.66 0.12 4.86
CA VAL A 147 8.38 -0.95 5.56
C VAL A 147 7.44 -1.46 6.64
N HIS A 148 6.96 -2.70 6.51
CA HIS A 148 6.05 -3.31 7.47
C HIS A 148 6.73 -4.48 8.17
N ASN A 149 6.30 -4.82 9.38
CA ASN A 149 6.78 -6.02 10.07
C ASN A 149 5.89 -7.23 9.76
N LYS A 150 6.50 -8.41 9.68
CA LYS A 150 5.84 -9.70 9.73
C LYS A 150 5.62 -10.14 11.17
N GLY A 151 6.58 -9.86 12.06
CA GLY A 151 6.59 -10.25 13.46
C GLY A 151 7.99 -10.71 13.88
N GLU A 152 8.10 -11.38 15.02
CA GLU A 152 9.37 -11.93 15.52
C GLU A 152 9.86 -13.13 14.68
N THR A 153 8.95 -13.77 13.95
CA THR A 153 9.18 -15.02 13.22
C THR A 153 8.48 -14.99 11.86
N VAL A 154 8.86 -15.90 10.97
CA VAL A 154 8.37 -15.94 9.57
C VAL A 154 6.88 -16.26 9.44
N ASP A 155 6.28 -16.94 10.42
CA ASP A 155 4.83 -17.19 10.54
C ASP A 155 4.06 -15.95 11.05
N GLY A 156 4.76 -14.94 11.57
CA GLY A 156 4.20 -13.67 12.01
C GLY A 156 3.77 -13.64 13.48
N LYS A 157 4.40 -14.45 14.33
CA LYS A 157 4.24 -14.35 15.78
C LYS A 157 4.54 -12.92 16.25
N ASN A 158 3.72 -12.42 17.17
CA ASN A 158 3.86 -11.08 17.75
C ASN A 158 3.91 -9.93 16.73
N ASN A 159 3.27 -10.10 15.56
CA ASN A 159 3.08 -9.01 14.60
C ASN A 159 2.51 -7.74 15.26
N ILE A 160 3.12 -6.60 14.92
CA ILE A 160 2.62 -5.28 15.27
C ILE A 160 1.74 -4.79 14.10
N PRO A 161 0.48 -4.40 14.32
CA PRO A 161 -0.43 -3.95 13.26
C PRO A 161 -0.16 -2.50 12.81
N HIS A 162 1.12 -2.12 12.78
CA HIS A 162 1.64 -0.83 12.37
C HIS A 162 2.93 -1.03 11.56
N PRO A 163 3.08 -0.38 10.40
CA PRO A 163 4.34 -0.38 9.68
C PRO A 163 5.40 0.41 10.43
N LEU A 164 6.67 0.06 10.20
CA LEU A 164 7.82 0.86 10.62
C LEU A 164 7.85 2.19 9.87
N LEU A 165 7.65 2.17 8.55
CA LEU A 165 7.68 3.35 7.70
C LEU A 165 6.45 3.35 6.77
N ARG A 166 5.87 4.53 6.57
CA ARG A 166 5.04 4.87 5.39
C ARG A 166 5.59 6.13 4.74
N ILE A 167 5.83 6.09 3.44
CA ILE A 167 5.99 7.29 2.62
C ILE A 167 4.62 7.63 2.05
N VAL A 168 4.13 8.80 2.42
CA VAL A 168 2.77 9.25 2.07
C VAL A 168 2.82 10.58 1.35
N TRP A 169 1.82 10.83 0.51
CA TRP A 169 1.45 12.19 0.11
C TRP A 169 0.27 12.64 0.98
N ARG A 170 0.25 13.92 1.36
CA ARG A 170 -0.82 14.53 2.16
C ARG A 170 -1.38 15.77 1.51
N GLU A 171 -2.62 16.10 1.88
CA GLU A 171 -3.24 17.38 1.59
C GLU A 171 -2.28 18.55 1.92
N GLY A 172 -2.08 19.46 0.98
CA GLY A 172 -1.02 20.49 1.01
C GLY A 172 0.19 20.18 0.11
N GLY A 173 0.24 19.00 -0.50
CA GLY A 173 1.16 18.71 -1.61
C GLY A 173 2.54 18.22 -1.20
N HIS A 174 2.76 17.84 0.06
CA HIS A 174 4.05 17.35 0.55
C HIS A 174 4.09 15.83 0.68
N TYR A 175 5.27 15.26 0.44
CA TYR A 175 5.59 13.91 0.86
C TYR A 175 6.04 13.89 2.32
N TRP A 176 5.69 12.83 3.04
CA TRP A 176 6.07 12.63 4.43
C TRP A 176 6.54 11.21 4.68
N ALA A 177 7.63 11.05 5.43
CA ALA A 177 7.97 9.78 6.06
C ALA A 177 7.34 9.72 7.45
N VAL A 178 6.35 8.85 7.62
CA VAL A 178 5.71 8.55 8.90
C VAL A 178 6.37 7.30 9.48
N VAL A 179 7.27 7.50 10.45
CA VAL A 179 8.05 6.44 11.07
C VAL A 179 7.47 6.09 12.44
N LYS A 180 7.16 4.82 12.68
CA LYS A 180 6.73 4.33 13.99
C LYS A 180 7.93 4.30 14.93
N ASP A 181 7.91 5.11 15.99
CA ASP A 181 9.09 5.42 16.83
C ASP A 181 9.19 4.54 18.11
N ASN A 182 8.50 3.40 18.12
CA ASN A 182 8.60 2.37 19.16
C ASN A 182 7.97 1.05 18.68
N ALA A 183 8.27 -0.07 19.35
CA ALA A 183 7.71 -1.39 19.03
C ALA A 183 6.45 -1.76 19.85
N LEU A 184 5.61 -0.77 20.21
CA LEU A 184 4.37 -1.04 20.96
C LEU A 184 3.17 -1.26 20.04
N ILE A 185 2.31 -2.21 20.43
CA ILE A 185 0.98 -2.36 19.83
C ILE A 185 0.04 -1.35 20.48
N CYS A 186 -0.36 -0.32 19.73
CA CYS A 186 -1.15 0.81 20.25
C CYS A 186 -2.64 0.78 19.85
N LYS A 187 -3.11 -0.27 19.17
CA LYS A 187 -4.51 -0.41 18.76
C LYS A 187 -5.00 -1.86 18.79
N GLY A 188 -6.32 -2.02 18.72
CA GLY A 188 -6.99 -3.32 18.66
C GLY A 188 -6.88 -4.12 19.97
N LYS A 189 -7.34 -5.37 19.94
CA LYS A 189 -7.42 -6.23 21.14
C LYS A 189 -6.06 -6.41 21.83
N LYS A 190 -4.98 -6.61 21.05
CA LYS A 190 -3.61 -6.81 21.57
C LYS A 190 -2.97 -5.52 22.14
N GLY A 191 -3.52 -4.35 21.82
CA GLY A 191 -3.00 -3.06 22.29
C GLY A 191 -3.77 -2.47 23.48
N LYS A 192 -4.75 -3.19 24.04
CA LYS A 192 -5.65 -2.66 25.10
C LYS A 192 -4.91 -2.11 26.32
N GLU A 193 -3.80 -2.74 26.69
CA GLU A 193 -2.98 -2.31 27.83
C GLU A 193 -2.07 -1.12 27.52
N ASN A 194 -1.79 -0.85 26.23
CA ASN A 194 -0.87 0.20 25.81
C ASN A 194 -1.58 1.44 25.25
N MET A 195 -2.79 1.32 24.70
CA MET A 195 -3.44 2.39 23.92
C MET A 195 -3.62 3.73 24.67
N ASN A 196 -3.67 3.70 26.00
CA ASN A 196 -3.80 4.90 26.83
C ASN A 196 -2.46 5.41 27.39
N LYS A 197 -1.36 4.69 27.12
CA LYS A 197 -0.02 5.10 27.58
C LYS A 197 0.51 6.25 26.72
N PRO A 198 1.33 7.16 27.29
CA PRO A 198 1.92 8.28 26.56
C PRO A 198 2.60 7.88 25.24
N GLU A 199 3.30 6.75 25.21
CA GLU A 199 4.06 6.21 24.07
C GLU A 199 3.17 5.77 22.90
N CYS A 200 1.86 5.63 23.14
CA CYS A 200 0.86 5.29 22.13
C CYS A 200 0.06 6.48 21.63
N LYS A 201 0.25 7.68 22.21
CA LYS A 201 -0.27 8.93 21.62
C LYS A 201 0.46 9.22 20.31
N SER A 202 -0.25 9.78 19.33
CA SER A 202 0.26 9.89 17.95
C SER A 202 1.61 10.63 17.87
N GLU A 203 1.79 11.67 18.67
CA GLU A 203 2.97 12.52 18.74
C GLU A 203 4.22 11.83 19.32
N ASN A 204 4.04 10.76 20.10
CA ASN A 204 5.12 9.97 20.69
C ASN A 204 5.29 8.62 19.99
N ALA A 205 4.20 8.11 19.41
CA ALA A 205 4.17 6.84 18.72
C ALA A 205 4.82 6.92 17.34
N TYR A 206 4.85 8.11 16.74
CA TYR A 206 5.34 8.32 15.38
C TYR A 206 6.20 9.58 15.29
N LYS A 207 7.30 9.46 14.57
CA LYS A 207 8.10 10.59 14.10
C LYS A 207 7.79 10.86 12.64
N GLN A 208 7.63 12.13 12.30
CA GLN A 208 7.23 12.56 10.97
C GLN A 208 8.33 13.44 10.37
N TYR A 209 8.77 13.11 9.17
CA TYR A 209 9.76 13.88 8.44
C TYR A 209 9.13 14.43 7.17
N ASP A 210 9.18 15.74 6.98
CA ASP A 210 8.82 16.37 5.71
C ASP A 210 9.89 16.00 4.67
N LEU A 211 9.46 15.40 3.58
CA LEU A 211 10.32 14.95 2.49
C LEU A 211 10.38 15.98 1.36
N GLY A 212 9.62 17.06 1.48
CA GLY A 212 9.51 18.13 0.48
C GLY A 212 8.18 18.08 -0.27
N LYS A 213 7.90 19.19 -0.95
CA LYS A 213 6.73 19.34 -1.81
C LYS A 213 6.88 18.45 -3.05
N ALA A 214 5.80 17.77 -3.43
CA ALA A 214 5.72 17.07 -4.70
C ALA A 214 5.92 18.08 -5.84
N LYS A 215 6.89 17.79 -6.70
CA LYS A 215 7.15 18.55 -7.93
C LYS A 215 6.28 17.99 -9.06
N ALA A 216 6.21 18.71 -10.19
CA ALA A 216 5.66 18.13 -11.41
C ALA A 216 6.57 16.99 -11.88
N GLY A 217 5.99 15.87 -12.32
CA GLY A 217 6.72 14.66 -12.69
C GLY A 217 7.15 13.80 -11.50
N ALA A 218 7.98 12.80 -11.78
CA ALA A 218 8.39 11.80 -10.80
C ALA A 218 9.40 12.32 -9.76
N THR A 219 9.31 11.79 -8.55
CA THR A 219 10.26 11.97 -7.45
C THR A 219 10.96 10.64 -7.15
N ASP A 220 12.28 10.69 -7.03
CA ASP A 220 13.05 9.49 -6.72
C ASP A 220 13.09 9.26 -5.21
N PHE A 221 12.81 8.03 -4.78
CA PHE A 221 12.95 7.58 -3.39
C PHE A 221 13.91 6.39 -3.30
N ASP A 222 14.85 6.46 -2.35
CA ASP A 222 15.74 5.35 -1.96
C ASP A 222 15.52 5.06 -0.47
N ILE A 223 14.88 3.94 -0.16
CA ILE A 223 14.67 3.47 1.20
C ILE A 223 15.67 2.36 1.48
N VAL A 224 16.52 2.58 2.49
CA VAL A 224 17.52 1.61 2.93
C VAL A 224 17.23 1.20 4.36
N VAL A 225 17.14 -0.12 4.59
CA VAL A 225 16.98 -0.69 5.93
C VAL A 225 18.10 -1.69 6.19
N GLY A 226 18.81 -1.53 7.29
CA GLY A 226 19.93 -2.41 7.65
C GLY A 226 20.77 -1.78 8.75
N ASN A 227 21.60 -2.58 9.43
CA ASN A 227 22.45 -2.12 10.52
C ASN A 227 21.72 -1.26 11.58
N LYS A 228 20.48 -1.63 11.92
CA LYS A 228 19.60 -0.90 12.87
C LYS A 228 19.25 0.52 12.42
N MET A 229 19.37 0.83 11.14
CA MET A 229 19.07 2.14 10.58
C MET A 229 17.96 2.04 9.53
N LEU A 230 17.12 3.08 9.52
CA LEU A 230 16.22 3.42 8.43
C LEU A 230 16.74 4.72 7.78
N VAL A 231 17.10 4.64 6.51
CA VAL A 231 17.53 5.79 5.71
C VAL A 231 16.53 6.00 4.57
N VAL A 232 16.14 7.25 4.34
CA VAL A 232 15.33 7.64 3.17
C VAL A 232 16.03 8.79 2.46
N LYS A 233 16.30 8.61 1.17
CA LYS A 233 16.75 9.69 0.29
C LYS A 233 15.65 10.07 -0.69
N VAL A 234 15.60 11.35 -1.01
CA VAL A 234 14.66 11.94 -1.97
C VAL A 234 15.48 12.69 -3.01
N ASP A 235 15.36 12.31 -4.27
CA ASP A 235 16.18 12.86 -5.37
C ASP A 235 17.70 12.84 -5.05
N GLY A 236 18.15 11.75 -4.42
CA GLY A 236 19.55 11.55 -4.00
C GLY A 236 19.96 12.23 -2.68
N GLU A 237 19.15 13.14 -2.14
CA GLU A 237 19.43 13.82 -0.86
C GLU A 237 18.88 13.03 0.32
N GLN A 238 19.71 12.74 1.33
CA GLN A 238 19.28 12.05 2.54
C GLN A 238 18.37 12.95 3.40
N LYS A 239 17.07 12.62 3.47
CA LYS A 239 16.07 13.32 4.29
C LYS A 239 15.82 12.65 5.63
N VAL A 240 16.02 11.33 5.71
CA VAL A 240 15.85 10.55 6.95
C VAL A 240 17.09 9.72 7.21
N ASN A 241 17.56 9.77 8.45
CA ASN A 241 18.56 8.86 9.01
C ASN A 241 18.16 8.55 10.46
N HIS A 242 17.47 7.44 10.65
CA HIS A 242 16.75 7.13 11.88
C HIS A 242 17.21 5.80 12.48
N ASN A 243 17.59 5.81 13.75
CA ASN A 243 17.92 4.60 14.49
C ASN A 243 16.63 3.83 14.79
N ILE A 244 16.62 2.55 14.42
CA ILE A 244 15.50 1.61 14.58
C ILE A 244 15.91 0.39 15.40
N ASP A 245 16.87 0.51 16.32
CA ASP A 245 17.32 -0.60 17.16
C ASP A 245 16.17 -1.20 17.99
N TYR A 246 15.20 -0.37 18.38
CA TYR A 246 13.96 -0.81 19.03
C TYR A 246 13.13 -1.79 18.19
N TRP A 247 13.38 -1.84 16.87
CA TRP A 247 12.67 -2.70 15.90
C TRP A 247 13.47 -3.95 15.51
N SER A 248 14.67 -4.15 16.07
CA SER A 248 15.61 -5.22 15.69
C SER A 248 15.06 -6.65 15.83
N HIS A 249 14.10 -6.86 16.71
CA HIS A 249 13.45 -8.15 16.95
C HIS A 249 12.33 -8.46 15.94
N LEU A 250 12.00 -7.55 15.03
CA LEU A 250 10.88 -7.69 14.09
C LEU A 250 11.39 -7.87 12.67
N LEU A 251 11.12 -9.05 12.11
CA LEU A 251 11.30 -9.29 10.68
C LEU A 251 10.40 -8.34 9.90
N SER A 252 10.98 -7.66 8.91
CA SER A 252 10.32 -6.60 8.14
C SER A 252 10.33 -6.90 6.64
N TYR A 253 9.47 -6.24 5.88
CA TYR A 253 9.35 -6.40 4.44
C TYR A 253 8.89 -5.10 3.80
N PHE A 254 9.18 -4.94 2.50
CA PHE A 254 8.75 -3.80 1.72
C PHE A 254 7.36 -4.00 1.12
N LYS A 255 6.63 -2.89 0.96
CA LYS A 255 5.46 -2.80 0.09
C LYS A 255 5.53 -1.55 -0.77
N VAL A 256 4.99 -1.65 -1.98
CA VAL A 256 4.93 -0.53 -2.93
C VAL A 256 3.66 -0.58 -3.78
N GLY A 257 3.03 0.57 -4.02
CA GLY A 257 1.82 0.71 -4.82
C GLY A 257 0.99 1.86 -4.30
N VAL A 258 -0.31 1.64 -4.04
CA VAL A 258 -1.19 2.61 -3.38
C VAL A 258 -1.96 1.97 -2.22
N TYR A 259 -2.06 2.69 -1.10
CA TYR A 259 -2.92 2.35 0.02
C TYR A 259 -3.62 3.59 0.54
N ASN A 260 -4.96 3.59 0.49
CA ASN A 260 -5.78 4.77 0.76
C ASN A 260 -6.10 4.94 2.25
N GLN A 261 -5.89 6.15 2.77
CA GLN A 261 -6.40 6.59 4.07
C GLN A 261 -7.39 7.77 3.93
N PHE A 262 -8.10 7.77 2.81
CA PHE A 262 -9.15 8.72 2.45
C PHE A 262 -10.39 7.99 1.93
N THR A 263 -11.52 8.68 1.91
CA THR A 263 -12.83 8.18 1.48
C THR A 263 -13.23 8.78 0.13
N ASP A 264 -14.18 8.14 -0.56
CA ASP A 264 -14.94 8.70 -1.68
C ASP A 264 -14.08 9.20 -2.86
N GLY A 265 -13.05 8.43 -3.21
CA GLY A 265 -12.25 8.64 -4.41
C GLY A 265 -11.29 7.49 -4.74
N GLU A 266 -10.46 7.74 -5.74
CA GLU A 266 -9.50 6.80 -6.32
C GLU A 266 -8.10 7.39 -6.29
N SER A 267 -7.13 6.62 -5.80
CA SER A 267 -5.72 6.95 -5.92
C SER A 267 -5.15 6.35 -7.20
N GLU A 268 -4.17 7.03 -7.78
CA GLU A 268 -3.39 6.57 -8.91
C GLU A 268 -1.93 6.99 -8.73
N ALA A 269 -1.02 6.05 -8.95
CA ALA A 269 0.42 6.27 -8.88
C ALA A 269 1.10 5.62 -10.07
N HIS A 270 2.02 6.37 -10.67
CA HIS A 270 2.85 5.94 -11.78
C HIS A 270 4.28 5.75 -11.26
N PHE A 271 4.83 4.55 -11.46
CA PHE A 271 6.21 4.24 -11.11
C PHE A 271 7.03 4.04 -12.37
N TYR A 272 7.94 4.98 -12.67
CA TYR A 272 8.87 4.88 -13.81
C TYR A 272 10.11 4.06 -13.50
N LYS A 273 10.35 3.80 -12.22
CA LYS A 273 11.37 2.88 -11.71
C LYS A 273 10.82 2.18 -10.48
N LEU A 274 11.05 0.87 -10.39
CA LEU A 274 10.67 0.09 -9.24
C LEU A 274 11.61 -1.11 -9.07
N ASP A 275 12.50 -1.04 -8.08
CA ASP A 275 13.58 -2.01 -7.92
C ASP A 275 13.80 -2.36 -6.44
N TYR A 276 14.16 -3.63 -6.21
CA TYR A 276 14.46 -4.19 -4.90
C TYR A 276 15.81 -4.89 -4.95
N GLN A 277 16.71 -4.54 -4.03
CA GLN A 277 18.04 -5.11 -3.97
C GLN A 277 18.46 -5.42 -2.53
N VAL A 278 19.36 -6.39 -2.39
CA VAL A 278 20.03 -6.71 -1.14
C VAL A 278 21.51 -6.51 -1.32
N GLU A 279 22.09 -5.59 -0.56
CA GLU A 279 23.52 -5.30 -0.55
C GLU A 279 24.17 -5.97 0.67
N HIS A 280 25.29 -6.66 0.44
CA HIS A 280 26.14 -7.22 1.48
C HIS A 280 27.49 -6.49 1.47
N LYS A 281 27.88 -5.88 2.60
CA LYS A 281 29.12 -5.10 2.75
C LYS A 281 30.14 -5.78 3.65
#